data_AF-A0A2U3LF96-F1
#
_entry.id   AF-A0A2U3LF96-F1
#
_cell.length_a   1.000
_cell.length_b   1.000
_cell.length_c   1.000
_cell.angle_alpha   90.00
_cell.angle_beta   90.00
_cell.angle_gamma   90.00
#
_symmetry.space_group_name_H-M   'P 1'
#
loop_
_entity.id
_entity.type
_entity.pdbx_description
1 polymer ?
#
loop_
_entity_poly.entity_id
_entity_poly.type
_entity_poly.pdbx_seq_one_letter_code
_entity_poly.pdbx_strand_id
1 'polypeptide(L)'
;MGRTGTVERRINYDALPSQKDFHDLPHPYKGFSGPIGSGKSMALCHEAIRLSYVNPGRMGLLGAPTVPMLREATQTTLFEILDDNKIPYELNKAENTLLMLDTNSKIVFRPVDEYERLRGTNLAWFGLDELTYSSEEAWFRLLGRLRDPQATRKCGFASWTPKGHDWVYKRFIANPTPDYKAIQAKPAENRHVLKSTPEFYDRLKESYDERFYRQEVLGEYLSYDGNCVYSSFERNTHLTTDLGPDLNRPLCWSLDFNVDPMCSIIAQVDKGKVYVVDEICLHRASTRDACVEFLKRYPKHQPGVLVYGDASGSASQSTGYSDYQVIKEFFETNSEMVLSPNILQANPKVRERVNLTNRQLKNALGESGVLINEKCVELIQDLEQVSFKAETGEIDKNRDRMRTHMSDAFGYLIWATCQPKPQITIGPVKEDLGLCH
;
A
#
# COMPACT_ATOMS: atom_id res chain seq x y z
N MET A 1 37.99 24.91 34.34
CA MET A 1 37.48 26.09 33.61
C MET A 1 36.61 25.59 32.46
N GLY A 2 35.32 25.35 32.73
CA GLY A 2 34.38 24.83 31.73
C GLY A 2 33.88 25.97 30.85
N ARG A 3 34.06 25.84 29.53
CA ARG A 3 33.44 26.75 28.56
C ARG A 3 31.93 26.48 28.57
N THR A 4 31.17 27.25 29.35
CA THR A 4 29.73 27.44 29.13
C THR A 4 29.54 28.34 27.91
N GLY A 5 29.73 27.76 26.73
CA GLY A 5 29.41 28.39 25.46
C GLY A 5 28.25 27.66 24.81
N THR A 6 27.22 28.38 24.38
CA THR A 6 26.19 27.83 23.49
C THR A 6 26.88 27.42 22.18
N VAL A 7 26.84 26.13 21.85
CA VAL A 7 27.36 25.61 20.58
C VAL A 7 26.25 25.68 19.55
N GLU A 8 26.42 26.50 18.51
CA GLU A 8 25.49 26.56 17.39
C GLU A 8 25.72 25.35 16.47
N ARG A 9 24.72 24.46 16.36
CA ARG A 9 24.72 23.35 15.40
C ARG A 9 23.96 23.77 14.16
N ARG A 10 24.65 23.89 13.02
CA ARG A 10 23.99 24.09 11.72
C ARG A 10 23.59 22.73 11.15
N ILE A 11 22.30 22.58 10.86
CA ILE A 11 21.73 21.39 10.20
C ILE A 11 21.38 21.84 8.77
N ASN A 12 22.03 21.23 7.79
CA ASN A 12 21.71 21.36 6.39
C ASN A 12 20.33 20.77 6.13
N TYR A 13 19.38 21.64 5.81
CA TYR A 13 18.01 21.25 5.51
C TYR A 13 17.40 22.26 4.55
N ASP A 14 17.31 21.89 3.28
CA ASP A 14 16.66 22.70 2.25
C ASP A 14 15.15 22.43 2.22
N ALA A 15 14.46 22.94 3.25
CA ALA A 15 13.05 22.69 3.51
C ALA A 15 12.14 23.22 2.40
N LEU A 16 11.12 22.43 2.06
CA LEU A 16 9.99 22.85 1.24
C LEU A 16 9.11 23.86 2.01
N PRO A 17 8.36 24.74 1.33
CA PRO A 17 7.46 25.70 1.98
C PRO A 17 6.57 25.09 3.07
N SER A 18 5.86 24.00 2.76
CA SER A 18 4.98 23.31 3.71
C SER A 18 5.74 22.71 4.90
N GLN A 19 6.98 22.24 4.68
CA GLN A 19 7.82 21.72 5.76
C GLN A 19 8.22 22.84 6.71
N LYS A 20 8.63 23.98 6.17
CA LYS A 20 8.93 25.17 6.96
C LYS A 20 7.72 25.59 7.81
N ASP A 21 6.55 25.70 7.20
CA ASP A 21 5.31 26.08 7.89
C ASP A 21 4.99 25.11 9.03
N PHE A 22 5.22 23.80 8.84
CA PHE A 22 5.02 22.78 9.87
C PHE A 22 5.99 22.94 11.06
N HIS A 23 7.26 23.21 10.79
CA HIS A 23 8.24 23.48 11.84
C HIS A 23 7.88 24.75 12.62
N ASP A 24 7.38 25.79 11.94
CA ASP A 24 7.06 27.08 12.53
C ASP A 24 5.77 27.07 13.37
N LEU A 25 4.97 26.00 13.31
CA LEU A 25 3.80 25.85 14.18
C LEU A 25 4.19 25.95 15.68
N PRO A 26 3.53 26.84 16.46
CA PRO A 26 3.74 26.92 17.91
C PRO A 26 2.94 25.84 18.67
N HIS A 27 1.93 25.26 18.03
CA HIS A 27 0.94 24.36 18.62
C HIS A 27 1.55 23.16 19.35
N PRO A 28 0.93 22.71 20.47
CA PRO A 28 1.32 21.49 21.17
C PRO A 28 1.21 20.23 20.29
N TYR A 29 0.23 20.20 19.39
CA TYR A 29 -0.03 19.07 18.50
C TYR A 29 0.02 19.49 17.05
N LYS A 30 1.04 19.00 16.33
CA LYS A 30 1.31 19.38 14.94
C LYS A 30 1.00 18.25 13.98
N GLY A 31 0.52 18.59 12.79
CA GLY A 31 0.27 17.64 11.72
C GLY A 31 0.94 18.05 10.41
N PHE A 32 1.47 17.06 9.69
CA PHE A 32 1.94 17.22 8.32
C PHE A 32 1.19 16.22 7.42
N SER A 33 0.16 16.71 6.74
CA SER A 33 -0.56 15.92 5.75
C SER A 33 0.02 16.18 4.37
N GLY A 34 0.23 15.15 3.56
CA GLY A 34 0.67 15.38 2.20
C GLY A 34 0.70 14.16 1.30
N PRO A 35 0.72 14.37 -0.03
CA PRO A 35 0.80 13.29 -1.00
C PRO A 35 2.14 12.56 -0.96
N ILE A 36 2.25 11.48 -1.73
CA ILE A 36 3.51 10.79 -1.99
C ILE A 36 4.55 11.77 -2.55
N GLY A 37 5.79 11.64 -2.10
CA GLY A 37 6.88 12.52 -2.50
C GLY A 37 6.86 13.92 -1.87
N SER A 38 5.93 14.26 -0.97
CA SER A 38 5.89 15.60 -0.32
C SER A 38 6.93 15.83 0.79
N GLY A 39 7.80 14.86 1.07
CA GLY A 39 8.84 15.00 2.10
C GLY A 39 8.33 14.86 3.55
N LYS A 40 7.26 14.07 3.75
CA LYS A 40 6.63 13.84 5.07
C LYS A 40 7.60 13.30 6.12
N SER A 41 8.24 12.16 5.85
CA SER A 41 9.17 11.52 6.79
C SER A 41 10.38 12.40 7.09
N MET A 42 10.85 13.18 6.11
CA MET A 42 11.90 14.20 6.31
C MET A 42 11.45 15.27 7.30
N ALA A 43 10.25 15.84 7.12
CA ALA A 43 9.69 16.85 8.03
C ALA A 43 9.54 16.31 9.45
N LEU A 44 9.03 15.07 9.58
CA LEU A 44 8.90 14.39 10.86
C LEU A 44 10.25 14.23 11.57
N CYS A 45 11.26 13.70 10.87
CA CYS A 45 12.57 13.43 11.45
C CYS A 45 13.34 14.72 11.80
N HIS A 46 13.25 15.77 10.98
CA HIS A 46 13.85 17.07 11.30
C HIS A 46 13.19 17.72 12.52
N GLU A 47 11.87 17.61 12.70
CA GLU A 47 11.20 18.11 13.91
C GLU A 47 11.62 17.32 15.15
N ALA A 48 11.79 16.00 15.04
CA ALA A 48 12.33 15.16 16.11
C ALA A 48 13.74 15.59 16.53
N ILE A 49 14.65 15.80 15.57
CA ILE A 49 16.01 16.29 15.84
C ILE A 49 15.94 17.67 16.52
N ARG A 50 15.16 18.61 15.97
CA ARG A 50 14.98 19.94 16.56
C ARG A 50 14.51 19.85 18.01
N LEU A 51 13.49 19.03 18.29
CA LEU A 51 12.95 18.88 19.64
C LEU A 51 13.91 18.18 20.60
N SER A 52 14.83 17.35 20.12
CA SER A 52 15.95 16.81 20.91
C SER A 52 16.95 17.88 21.34
N TYR A 53 17.25 18.86 20.48
CA TYR A 53 18.09 20.02 20.84
C TYR A 53 17.35 21.03 21.73
N VAL A 54 16.05 21.23 21.52
CA VAL A 54 15.23 22.09 22.39
C VAL A 54 15.05 21.49 23.79
N ASN A 55 15.04 20.17 23.90
CA ASN A 55 14.89 19.44 25.15
C ASN A 55 16.15 18.63 25.48
N PRO A 56 17.29 19.28 25.81
CA PRO A 56 18.54 18.58 26.08
C PRO A 56 18.40 17.64 27.29
N GLY A 57 18.96 16.43 27.15
CA GLY A 57 18.93 15.38 28.17
C GLY A 57 17.57 14.72 28.36
N ARG A 58 16.58 15.02 27.51
CA ARG A 58 15.21 14.49 27.64
C ARG A 58 14.96 13.35 26.69
N MET A 59 13.86 12.64 26.95
CA MET A 59 13.42 11.50 26.13
C MET A 59 12.33 11.91 25.15
N GLY A 60 12.48 11.50 23.90
CA GLY A 60 11.44 11.59 22.87
C GLY A 60 11.14 10.24 22.24
N LEU A 61 10.03 10.15 21.52
CA LEU A 61 9.60 8.93 20.83
C LEU A 61 9.38 9.20 19.34
N LEU A 62 9.91 8.34 18.47
CA LEU A 62 9.48 8.21 17.08
C LEU A 62 8.77 6.88 16.91
N GLY A 63 7.59 6.90 16.29
CA GLY A 63 6.81 5.71 16.03
C GLY A 63 6.24 5.67 14.63
N ALA A 64 5.86 4.47 14.21
CA ALA A 64 5.17 4.19 12.96
C ALA A 64 4.21 3.00 13.20
N PRO A 65 3.24 2.74 12.30
CA PRO A 65 2.20 1.75 12.55
C PRO A 65 2.75 0.36 12.85
N THR A 66 3.79 -0.07 12.13
CA THR A 66 4.37 -1.42 12.23
C THR A 66 5.89 -1.39 12.33
N VAL A 67 6.49 -2.49 12.78
CA VAL A 67 7.97 -2.64 12.86
C VAL A 67 8.65 -2.44 11.50
N PRO A 68 8.19 -3.03 10.38
CA PRO A 68 8.79 -2.79 9.06
C PRO A 68 8.74 -1.32 8.66
N MET A 69 7.58 -0.66 8.77
CA MET A 69 7.44 0.76 8.43
C MET A 69 8.38 1.65 9.26
N LEU A 70 8.49 1.37 10.57
CA LEU A 70 9.38 2.10 11.45
C LEU A 70 10.85 1.97 11.04
N ARG A 71 11.29 0.74 10.72
CA ARG A 71 12.67 0.46 10.36
C ARG A 71 13.02 0.98 8.97
N GLU A 72 12.18 0.69 7.98
CA GLU A 72 12.48 0.90 6.56
C GLU A 72 12.26 2.35 6.12
N ALA A 73 11.28 3.05 6.70
CA ALA A 73 10.99 4.44 6.36
C ALA A 73 11.55 5.41 7.40
N THR A 74 11.02 5.38 8.63
CA THR A 74 11.28 6.44 9.62
C THR A 74 12.72 6.41 10.16
N GLN A 75 13.25 5.23 10.53
CA GLN A 75 14.61 5.09 11.03
C GLN A 75 15.65 5.35 9.93
N THR A 76 15.48 4.78 8.73
CA THR A 76 16.35 5.05 7.57
C THR A 76 16.47 6.56 7.33
N THR A 77 15.34 7.25 7.22
CA THR A 77 15.32 8.72 7.00
C THR A 77 16.05 9.46 8.13
N LEU A 78 15.80 9.10 9.39
CA LEU A 78 16.46 9.75 10.52
C LEU A 78 17.98 9.56 10.48
N PHE A 79 18.46 8.34 10.23
CA PHE A 79 19.89 8.04 10.19
C PHE A 79 20.59 8.77 9.05
N GLU A 80 19.99 8.79 7.85
CA GLU A 80 20.50 9.58 6.72
C GLU A 80 20.66 11.06 7.10
N ILE A 81 19.65 11.67 7.72
CA ILE A 81 19.74 13.07 8.17
C ILE A 81 20.86 13.26 9.20
N LEU A 82 20.98 12.35 10.18
CA LEU A 82 22.02 12.43 11.20
C LEU A 82 23.41 12.31 10.59
N ASP A 83 23.64 11.36 9.69
CA ASP A 83 24.92 11.10 9.04
C ASP A 83 25.32 12.25 8.10
N ASP A 84 24.41 12.72 7.24
CA ASP A 84 24.65 13.84 6.32
C ASP A 84 25.00 15.14 7.06
N ASN A 85 24.41 15.32 8.24
CA ASN A 85 24.68 16.46 9.13
C ASN A 85 25.79 16.20 10.15
N LYS A 86 26.42 15.02 10.08
CA LYS A 86 27.49 14.56 10.98
C LYS A 86 27.12 14.64 12.46
N ILE A 87 25.83 14.53 12.77
CA ILE A 87 25.29 14.63 14.13
C ILE A 87 25.71 13.39 14.91
N PRO A 88 26.49 13.52 16.00
CA PRO A 88 27.02 12.36 16.70
C PRO A 88 25.91 11.67 17.49
N TYR A 89 25.76 10.37 17.29
CA TYR A 89 24.79 9.55 17.99
C TYR A 89 25.32 8.15 18.30
N GLU A 90 24.72 7.49 19.29
CA GLU A 90 24.93 6.08 19.61
C GLU A 90 23.62 5.31 19.46
N LEU A 91 23.65 4.17 18.78
CA LEU A 91 22.48 3.31 18.57
C LEU A 91 22.54 2.08 19.47
N ASN A 92 21.53 1.90 20.32
CA ASN A 92 21.28 0.64 21.01
C ASN A 92 20.23 -0.16 20.23
N LYS A 93 20.70 -1.12 19.44
CA LYS A 93 19.84 -1.99 18.61
C LYS A 93 18.92 -2.89 19.43
N ALA A 94 19.35 -3.34 20.61
CA ALA A 94 18.58 -4.26 21.45
C ALA A 94 17.37 -3.56 22.08
N GLU A 95 17.54 -2.33 22.56
CA GLU A 95 16.45 -1.53 23.14
C GLU A 95 15.66 -0.72 22.09
N ASN A 96 16.15 -0.71 20.85
CA ASN A 96 15.69 0.12 19.76
C ASN A 96 15.64 1.61 20.17
N THR A 97 16.78 2.13 20.63
CA THR A 97 16.94 3.51 21.08
C THR A 97 18.20 4.17 20.52
N LEU A 98 18.16 5.49 20.37
CA LEU A 98 19.24 6.33 19.88
C LEU A 98 19.56 7.41 20.92
N LEU A 99 20.84 7.58 21.27
CA LEU A 99 21.34 8.65 22.12
C LEU A 99 22.00 9.73 21.25
N MET A 100 21.51 10.97 21.31
CA MET A 100 22.16 12.11 20.66
C MET A 100 23.27 12.64 21.55
N LEU A 101 24.52 12.53 21.11
CA LEU A 101 25.69 12.83 21.96
C LEU A 101 25.84 14.34 22.24
N ASP A 102 25.40 15.19 21.31
CA ASP A 102 25.44 16.65 21.49
C ASP A 102 24.56 17.13 22.66
N THR A 103 23.42 16.47 22.89
CA THR A 103 22.38 16.93 23.81
C THR A 103 22.15 15.97 24.97
N ASN A 104 22.72 14.78 24.92
CA ASN A 104 22.39 13.63 25.78
C ASN A 104 20.90 13.24 25.75
N SER A 105 20.17 13.64 24.70
CA SER A 105 18.75 13.31 24.54
C SER A 105 18.59 11.90 23.98
N LYS A 106 17.58 11.16 24.46
CA LYS A 106 17.30 9.78 24.00
C LYS A 106 16.05 9.75 23.12
N ILE A 107 16.15 9.16 21.94
CA ILE A 107 15.01 8.85 21.06
C ILE A 107 14.70 7.36 21.19
N VAL A 108 13.47 7.03 21.58
CA VAL A 108 12.98 5.65 21.58
C VAL A 108 12.17 5.39 20.31
N PHE A 109 12.40 4.25 19.66
CA PHE A 109 11.66 3.86 18.46
C PHE A 109 10.65 2.78 18.80
N ARG A 110 9.36 3.01 18.53
CA ARG A 110 8.30 2.06 18.88
C ARG A 110 7.29 1.88 17.74
N PRO A 111 6.98 0.63 17.33
CA PRO A 111 5.77 0.40 16.57
C PRO A 111 4.56 0.71 17.46
N VAL A 112 3.46 1.17 16.87
CA VAL A 112 2.27 1.59 17.63
C VAL A 112 1.04 0.72 17.43
N ASP A 113 1.16 -0.36 16.64
CA ASP A 113 0.19 -1.44 16.54
C ASP A 113 -0.10 -2.09 17.91
N GLU A 114 0.91 -2.28 18.74
CA GLU A 114 0.78 -2.76 20.13
C GLU A 114 0.87 -1.62 21.16
N TYR A 115 0.02 -0.61 21.02
CA TYR A 115 0.03 0.60 21.86
C TYR A 115 -0.05 0.35 23.38
N GLU A 116 -0.52 -0.83 23.81
CA GLU A 116 -0.52 -1.24 25.22
C GLU A 116 0.88 -1.34 25.83
N ARG A 117 1.90 -1.59 25.00
CA ARG A 117 3.31 -1.68 25.42
C ARG A 117 3.96 -0.32 25.60
N LEU A 118 3.29 0.78 25.23
CA LEU A 118 3.75 2.16 25.45
C LEU A 118 3.61 2.61 26.93
N ARG A 119 3.69 1.68 27.89
CA ARG A 119 3.58 1.95 29.34
C ARG A 119 4.94 2.32 29.93
N GLY A 120 4.98 3.35 30.78
CA GLY A 120 6.09 3.62 31.70
C GLY A 120 7.06 4.75 31.34
N THR A 121 7.01 5.33 30.13
CA THR A 121 7.92 6.42 29.74
C THR A 121 7.33 7.81 29.99
N ASN A 122 8.16 8.74 30.46
CA ASN A 122 7.85 10.17 30.47
C ASN A 122 8.55 10.81 29.27
N LEU A 123 7.77 11.40 28.38
CA LEU A 123 8.27 11.97 27.12
C LEU A 123 8.23 13.50 27.18
N ALA A 124 9.27 14.11 26.63
CA ALA A 124 9.29 15.52 26.27
C ALA A 124 8.61 15.75 24.92
N TRP A 125 8.65 14.79 24.00
CA TRP A 125 7.94 14.86 22.73
C TRP A 125 7.68 13.48 22.14
N PHE A 126 6.74 13.39 21.20
CA PHE A 126 6.55 12.20 20.36
C PHE A 126 6.21 12.59 18.92
N GLY A 127 6.68 11.79 17.96
CA GLY A 127 6.41 11.92 16.53
C GLY A 127 5.90 10.60 15.97
N LEU A 128 4.78 10.61 15.24
CA LEU A 128 4.25 9.42 14.56
C LEU A 128 4.24 9.57 13.04
N ASP A 129 4.91 8.67 12.34
CA ASP A 129 4.81 8.56 10.89
C ASP A 129 3.57 7.78 10.48
N GLU A 130 3.04 8.07 9.29
CA GLU A 130 1.87 7.39 8.70
C GLU A 130 0.68 7.20 9.67
N LEU A 131 0.31 8.28 10.39
CA LEU A 131 -0.64 8.27 11.50
C LEU A 131 -2.02 7.68 11.16
N THR A 132 -2.50 7.86 9.92
CA THR A 132 -3.80 7.33 9.44
C THR A 132 -3.90 5.80 9.48
N TYR A 133 -2.76 5.10 9.56
CA TYR A 133 -2.69 3.66 9.69
C TYR A 133 -2.49 3.19 11.15
N SER A 134 -2.46 4.13 12.10
CA SER A 134 -2.43 3.84 13.53
C SER A 134 -3.83 3.99 14.13
N SER A 135 -4.08 3.29 15.24
CA SER A 135 -5.33 3.45 15.98
C SER A 135 -5.38 4.80 16.71
N GLU A 136 -6.58 5.36 16.90
CA GLU A 136 -6.75 6.62 17.64
C GLU A 136 -6.29 6.47 19.10
N GLU A 137 -6.47 5.28 19.67
CA GLU A 137 -6.02 4.92 21.02
C GLU A 137 -4.51 5.06 21.17
N ALA A 138 -3.72 4.73 20.14
CA ALA A 138 -2.27 4.88 20.19
C ALA A 138 -1.86 6.35 20.38
N TRP A 139 -2.50 7.27 19.65
CA TRP A 139 -2.29 8.71 19.81
C TRP A 139 -2.66 9.17 21.22
N PHE A 140 -3.85 8.81 21.71
CA PHE A 140 -4.29 9.17 23.07
C PHE A 140 -3.38 8.64 24.17
N ARG A 141 -2.85 7.42 24.00
CA ARG A 141 -1.89 6.85 24.96
C ARG A 141 -0.62 7.69 25.03
N LEU A 142 -0.11 8.17 23.90
CA LEU A 142 1.08 9.03 23.85
C LEU A 142 0.83 10.42 24.42
N LEU A 143 -0.37 10.99 24.25
CA LEU A 143 -0.75 12.23 24.94
C LEU A 143 -0.56 12.11 26.46
N GLY A 144 -0.96 10.98 27.05
CA GLY A 144 -0.76 10.69 28.47
C GLY A 144 0.70 10.47 28.91
N ARG A 145 1.63 10.29 27.95
CA ARG A 145 3.07 10.16 28.20
C ARG A 145 3.83 11.48 28.03
N LEU A 146 3.22 12.48 27.40
CA LEU A 146 3.82 13.79 27.15
C LEU A 146 3.84 14.65 28.44
N ARG A 147 4.65 14.24 29.41
CA ARG A 147 4.59 14.75 30.79
C ARG A 147 5.95 14.88 31.49
N ASP A 148 7.05 14.85 30.75
CA ASP A 148 8.37 15.11 31.35
C ASP A 148 8.36 16.51 32.04
N PRO A 149 8.58 16.59 33.37
CA PRO A 149 8.53 17.85 34.11
C PRO A 149 9.70 18.77 33.77
N GLN A 150 10.78 18.24 33.21
CA GLN A 150 11.99 19.00 32.83
C GLN A 150 12.03 19.31 31.32
N ALA A 151 10.97 18.99 30.58
CA ALA A 151 10.87 19.38 29.18
C ALA A 151 10.70 20.90 29.04
N THR A 152 11.55 21.51 28.23
CA THR A 152 11.43 22.93 27.83
C THR A 152 10.23 23.12 26.91
N ARG A 153 9.98 22.17 26.00
CA ARG A 153 8.82 22.16 25.11
C ARG A 153 8.24 20.76 25.02
N LYS A 154 6.96 20.65 25.38
CA LYS A 154 6.14 19.46 25.14
C LYS A 154 5.47 19.54 23.78
N CYS A 155 5.69 18.55 22.92
CA CYS A 155 5.12 18.52 21.58
C CYS A 155 4.75 17.09 21.14
N GLY A 156 3.53 16.90 20.66
CA GLY A 156 3.15 15.75 19.85
C GLY A 156 3.09 16.15 18.38
N PHE A 157 3.58 15.32 17.47
CA PHE A 157 3.51 15.63 16.06
C PHE A 157 3.34 14.37 15.21
N ALA A 158 2.82 14.53 14.00
CA ALA A 158 2.61 13.40 13.10
C ALA A 158 2.66 13.80 11.64
N SER A 159 2.97 12.81 10.79
CA SER A 159 2.82 12.86 9.34
C SER A 159 1.84 11.80 8.85
N TRP A 160 1.12 12.07 7.76
CA TRP A 160 0.25 11.08 7.11
C TRP A 160 -0.06 11.44 5.66
N THR A 161 -0.41 10.41 4.89
CA THR A 161 -1.10 10.58 3.60
C THR A 161 -2.62 10.64 3.84
N PRO A 162 -3.38 11.53 3.18
CA PRO A 162 -4.84 11.58 3.29
C PRO A 162 -5.50 10.21 3.07
N LYS A 163 -6.48 9.84 3.90
CA LYS A 163 -7.21 8.57 3.82
C LYS A 163 -8.68 8.76 4.16
N GLY A 164 -9.37 9.49 3.28
CA GLY A 164 -10.75 9.91 3.50
C GLY A 164 -10.98 10.59 4.85
N HIS A 165 -12.23 10.59 5.31
CA HIS A 165 -12.65 11.33 6.51
C HIS A 165 -12.48 10.51 7.81
N ASP A 166 -11.30 9.93 8.00
CA ASP A 166 -10.94 9.12 9.16
C ASP A 166 -10.79 9.94 10.46
N TRP A 167 -10.34 9.28 11.54
CA TRP A 167 -10.15 9.94 12.84
C TRP A 167 -9.07 11.04 12.78
N VAL A 168 -8.01 10.86 11.98
CA VAL A 168 -6.94 11.85 11.81
C VAL A 168 -7.48 13.10 11.11
N TYR A 169 -8.24 12.94 10.04
CA TYR A 169 -8.94 14.04 9.36
C TYR A 169 -9.86 14.78 10.34
N LYS A 170 -10.71 14.04 11.06
CA LYS A 170 -11.64 14.62 12.04
C LYS A 170 -10.89 15.45 13.09
N ARG A 171 -9.74 14.96 13.58
CA ARG A 171 -8.95 15.58 14.65
C ARG A 171 -8.16 16.80 14.20
N PHE A 172 -7.45 16.69 13.08
CA PHE A 172 -6.48 17.70 12.65
C PHE A 172 -7.01 18.68 11.60
N ILE A 173 -8.02 18.28 10.82
CA ILE A 173 -8.49 19.04 9.66
C ILE A 173 -9.92 19.54 9.86
N ALA A 174 -10.88 18.63 10.14
CA ALA A 174 -12.29 19.00 10.20
C ALA A 174 -12.67 19.73 11.49
N ASN A 175 -12.19 19.23 12.65
CA ASN A 175 -12.54 19.77 13.97
C ASN A 175 -11.29 20.08 14.81
N PRO A 176 -10.36 20.92 14.33
CA PRO A 176 -9.17 21.25 15.11
C PRO A 176 -9.54 22.05 16.36
N THR A 177 -9.05 21.62 17.53
CA THR A 177 -9.05 22.45 18.74
C THR A 177 -7.89 23.45 18.67
N PRO A 178 -7.84 24.48 19.54
CA PRO A 178 -6.73 25.44 19.56
C PRO A 178 -5.33 24.81 19.73
N ASP A 179 -5.25 23.59 20.27
CA ASP A 179 -3.98 22.88 20.47
C ASP A 179 -3.50 22.10 19.24
N TYR A 180 -4.38 21.87 18.26
CA TYR A 180 -4.12 21.06 17.07
C TYR A 180 -4.02 21.92 15.82
N LYS A 181 -2.96 21.73 15.04
CA LYS A 181 -2.83 22.34 13.72
C LYS A 181 -2.10 21.43 12.76
N ALA A 182 -2.61 21.31 11.54
CA ALA A 182 -1.92 20.62 10.45
C ALA A 182 -1.59 21.56 9.30
N ILE A 183 -0.48 21.27 8.63
CA ILE A 183 -0.13 21.79 7.31
C ILE A 183 -0.45 20.71 6.27
N GLN A 184 -1.07 21.11 5.17
CA GLN A 184 -1.35 20.27 4.01
C GLN A 184 -0.38 20.63 2.89
N ALA A 185 0.56 19.73 2.60
CA ALA A 185 1.52 19.91 1.52
C ALA A 185 0.82 19.81 0.16
N LYS A 186 1.26 20.63 -0.79
CA LYS A 186 0.68 20.63 -2.13
C LYS A 186 1.26 19.49 -2.97
N PRO A 187 0.48 18.91 -3.91
CA PRO A 187 1.03 18.01 -4.91
C PRO A 187 2.09 18.74 -5.74
N ALA A 188 3.13 18.00 -6.13
CA ALA A 188 4.26 18.51 -6.90
C ALA A 188 5.03 19.69 -6.28
N GLU A 189 4.88 19.96 -4.98
CA GLU A 189 5.68 20.98 -4.27
C GLU A 189 7.15 20.58 -4.11
N ASN A 190 7.44 19.28 -4.09
CA ASN A 190 8.79 18.79 -3.83
C ASN A 190 9.71 18.95 -5.05
N ARG A 191 10.38 20.10 -5.10
CA ARG A 191 11.40 20.43 -6.11
C ARG A 191 12.55 19.44 -6.20
N HIS A 192 12.88 18.73 -5.11
CA HIS A 192 13.99 17.77 -5.10
C HIS A 192 13.63 16.53 -5.93
N VAL A 193 12.41 16.02 -5.76
CA VAL A 193 11.88 14.89 -6.55
C VAL A 193 11.73 15.26 -8.01
N LEU A 194 11.17 16.43 -8.31
CA LEU A 194 11.00 16.89 -9.70
C LEU A 194 12.33 17.14 -10.41
N LYS A 195 13.37 17.56 -9.67
CA LYS A 195 14.71 17.76 -10.24
C LYS A 195 15.40 16.43 -10.57
N SER A 196 15.26 15.41 -9.71
CA SER A 196 15.87 14.10 -9.96
C SER A 196 15.04 13.24 -10.92
N THR A 197 13.73 13.43 -10.91
CA THR A 197 12.75 12.56 -11.56
C THR A 197 11.55 13.39 -12.07
N PRO A 198 11.71 14.14 -13.18
CA PRO A 198 10.66 15.01 -13.72
C PRO A 198 9.34 14.26 -13.95
N GLU A 199 9.42 13.05 -14.52
CA GLU A 199 8.23 12.27 -14.92
C GLU A 199 7.65 11.45 -13.77
N PHE A 200 7.98 11.78 -12.52
CA PHE A 200 7.54 11.01 -11.36
C PHE A 200 6.01 10.95 -11.28
N TYR A 201 5.34 12.11 -11.36
CA TYR A 201 3.89 12.18 -11.21
C TYR A 201 3.13 11.65 -12.43
N ASP A 202 3.69 11.77 -13.63
CA ASP A 202 3.10 11.22 -14.84
C ASP A 202 3.09 9.69 -14.82
N ARG A 203 4.22 9.07 -14.42
CA ARG A 203 4.28 7.62 -14.22
C ARG A 203 3.31 7.10 -13.17
N LEU A 204 3.07 7.86 -12.10
CA LEU A 204 2.06 7.50 -11.10
C LEU A 204 0.64 7.58 -11.67
N LYS A 205 0.36 8.55 -12.55
CA LYS A 205 -0.94 8.68 -13.22
C LYS A 205 -1.24 7.50 -14.16
N GLU A 206 -0.22 6.96 -14.83
CA GLU A 206 -0.32 5.73 -15.64
C GLU A 206 -0.49 4.46 -14.79
N SER A 207 0.06 4.47 -13.57
CA SER A 207 0.15 3.30 -12.70
C SER A 207 -1.00 3.16 -11.72
N TYR A 208 -1.70 4.24 -11.41
CA TYR A 208 -2.75 4.28 -10.40
C TYR A 208 -4.13 4.40 -11.04
N ASP A 209 -5.14 3.81 -10.41
CA ASP A 209 -6.52 4.16 -10.69
C ASP A 209 -6.80 5.61 -10.26
N GLU A 210 -7.84 6.21 -10.84
CA GLU A 210 -8.20 7.62 -10.61
C GLU A 210 -8.37 7.96 -9.12
N ARG A 211 -9.05 7.09 -8.37
CA ARG A 211 -9.33 7.34 -6.95
C ARG A 211 -8.07 7.28 -6.12
N PHE A 212 -7.25 6.26 -6.32
CA PHE A 212 -5.97 6.11 -5.63
C PHE A 212 -4.99 7.23 -6.01
N TYR A 213 -4.99 7.68 -7.27
CA TYR A 213 -4.20 8.82 -7.72
C TYR A 213 -4.60 10.11 -7.00
N ARG A 214 -5.89 10.45 -6.99
CA ARG A 214 -6.38 11.65 -6.29
C ARG A 214 -6.04 11.65 -4.81
N GLN A 215 -6.15 10.50 -4.15
CA GLN A 215 -5.80 10.40 -2.73
C GLN A 215 -4.28 10.49 -2.49
N GLU A 216 -3.50 9.59 -3.09
CA GLU A 216 -2.09 9.42 -2.76
C GLU A 216 -1.20 10.46 -3.44
N VAL A 217 -1.57 10.93 -4.63
CA VAL A 217 -0.76 11.84 -5.45
C VAL A 217 -1.23 13.27 -5.36
N LEU A 218 -2.54 13.52 -5.42
CA LEU A 218 -3.09 14.87 -5.28
C LEU A 218 -3.31 15.28 -3.82
N GLY A 219 -3.30 14.33 -2.89
CA GLY A 219 -3.47 14.59 -1.46
C GLY A 219 -4.91 14.96 -1.11
N GLU A 220 -5.89 14.44 -1.85
CA GLU A 220 -7.30 14.76 -1.63
C GLU A 220 -7.93 13.91 -0.52
N TYR A 221 -8.74 14.56 0.32
CA TYR A 221 -9.62 13.90 1.26
C TYR A 221 -10.91 13.49 0.54
N LEU A 222 -10.90 12.27 -0.01
CA LEU A 222 -12.06 11.72 -0.70
C LEU A 222 -13.02 11.09 0.30
N SER A 223 -14.31 11.42 0.20
CA SER A 223 -15.34 10.66 0.90
C SER A 223 -15.28 9.18 0.51
N TYR A 224 -15.72 8.30 1.41
CA TYR A 224 -16.03 6.91 1.03
C TYR A 224 -17.34 6.81 0.24
N ASP A 225 -17.87 7.92 -0.26
CA ASP A 225 -19.07 7.99 -1.09
C ASP A 225 -18.84 7.13 -2.34
N GLY A 226 -19.52 5.98 -2.39
CA GLY A 226 -19.17 4.90 -3.30
C GLY A 226 -18.52 3.74 -2.56
N ASN A 227 -19.34 3.04 -1.76
CA ASN A 227 -18.96 1.83 -1.04
C ASN A 227 -18.42 0.72 -1.95
N CYS A 228 -18.55 0.81 -3.28
CA CYS A 228 -18.08 -0.19 -4.24
C CYS A 228 -16.55 -0.29 -4.26
N VAL A 229 -16.04 -1.52 -4.15
CA VAL A 229 -14.60 -1.85 -4.16
C VAL A 229 -14.01 -1.65 -5.54
N TYR A 230 -14.73 -2.03 -6.59
CA TYR A 230 -14.29 -1.93 -7.99
C TYR A 230 -14.86 -0.69 -8.66
N SER A 231 -14.66 0.47 -8.03
CA SER A 231 -15.24 1.76 -8.45
C SER A 231 -14.85 2.23 -9.86
N SER A 232 -13.82 1.62 -10.47
CA SER A 232 -13.40 1.92 -11.85
C SER A 232 -14.19 1.14 -12.92
N PHE A 233 -15.05 0.19 -12.52
CA PHE A 233 -15.88 -0.56 -13.45
C PHE A 233 -17.03 0.30 -14.00
N GLU A 234 -17.19 0.28 -15.32
CA GLU A 234 -18.20 1.01 -16.09
C GLU A 234 -18.73 0.10 -17.20
N ARG A 235 -20.03 -0.22 -17.20
CA ARG A 235 -20.61 -1.16 -18.18
C ARG A 235 -20.31 -0.77 -19.64
N ASN A 236 -20.51 0.51 -19.98
CA ASN A 236 -20.33 1.03 -21.34
C ASN A 236 -18.87 0.97 -21.82
N THR A 237 -17.92 0.84 -20.90
CA THR A 237 -16.48 0.81 -21.19
C THR A 237 -15.96 -0.62 -21.24
N HIS A 238 -16.45 -1.50 -20.36
CA HIS A 238 -15.86 -2.81 -20.12
C HIS A 238 -16.65 -3.98 -20.68
N LEU A 239 -17.91 -3.79 -21.09
CA LEU A 239 -18.77 -4.88 -21.55
C LEU A 239 -18.90 -4.91 -23.06
N THR A 240 -19.00 -6.13 -23.60
CA THR A 240 -19.30 -6.38 -25.00
C THR A 240 -20.00 -7.73 -25.16
N THR A 241 -20.84 -7.87 -26.19
CA THR A 241 -21.36 -9.17 -26.63
C THR A 241 -20.43 -9.87 -27.62
N ASP A 242 -19.54 -9.12 -28.26
CA ASP A 242 -18.63 -9.61 -29.31
C ASP A 242 -17.25 -9.94 -28.73
N LEU A 243 -17.21 -10.95 -27.87
CA LEU A 243 -15.97 -11.43 -27.27
C LEU A 243 -15.98 -12.95 -27.11
N GLY A 244 -15.33 -13.65 -28.04
CA GLY A 244 -15.08 -15.09 -27.98
C GLY A 244 -13.60 -15.42 -27.77
N PRO A 245 -13.27 -16.70 -27.52
CA PRO A 245 -11.88 -17.14 -27.40
C PRO A 245 -11.15 -17.06 -28.76
N ASP A 246 -10.00 -16.39 -28.79
CA ASP A 246 -9.03 -16.45 -29.90
C ASP A 246 -8.37 -17.83 -29.91
N LEU A 247 -8.57 -18.58 -30.99
CA LEU A 247 -8.07 -19.94 -31.14
C LEU A 247 -6.54 -20.05 -31.26
N ASN A 248 -5.84 -18.93 -31.43
CA ASN A 248 -4.38 -18.89 -31.54
C ASN A 248 -3.67 -18.53 -30.23
N ARG A 249 -4.42 -18.32 -29.14
CA ARG A 249 -3.89 -17.90 -27.84
C ARG A 249 -4.32 -18.85 -26.74
N PRO A 250 -3.49 -19.12 -25.73
CA PRO A 250 -3.89 -19.97 -24.62
C PRO A 250 -5.07 -19.36 -23.85
N LEU A 251 -5.92 -20.22 -23.28
CA LEU A 251 -6.90 -19.79 -22.29
C LEU A 251 -6.22 -19.60 -20.95
N CYS A 252 -6.51 -18.50 -20.27
CA CYS A 252 -6.16 -18.28 -18.89
C CYS A 252 -7.36 -18.67 -18.03
N TRP A 253 -7.22 -19.75 -17.25
CA TRP A 253 -8.25 -20.22 -16.35
C TRP A 253 -7.85 -19.92 -14.89
N SER A 254 -8.54 -18.98 -14.26
CA SER A 254 -8.24 -18.52 -12.91
C SER A 254 -9.32 -18.93 -11.92
N LEU A 255 -8.95 -19.56 -10.81
CA LEU A 255 -9.88 -20.17 -9.86
C LEU A 255 -9.80 -19.56 -8.46
N ASP A 256 -10.95 -19.44 -7.81
CA ASP A 256 -11.11 -19.26 -6.37
C ASP A 256 -11.68 -20.55 -5.78
N PHE A 257 -10.86 -21.34 -5.06
CA PHE A 257 -11.19 -22.70 -4.58
C PHE A 257 -12.18 -22.75 -3.41
N ASN A 258 -13.08 -21.76 -3.32
CA ASN A 258 -14.19 -21.80 -2.39
C ASN A 258 -15.19 -22.88 -2.80
N VAL A 259 -15.77 -23.58 -1.81
CA VAL A 259 -16.67 -24.72 -2.06
C VAL A 259 -18.08 -24.27 -2.49
N ASP A 260 -18.52 -23.10 -2.04
CA ASP A 260 -19.87 -22.57 -2.32
C ASP A 260 -19.88 -21.03 -2.29
N PRO A 261 -19.93 -20.36 -3.46
CA PRO A 261 -19.78 -20.91 -4.81
C PRO A 261 -18.32 -21.19 -5.20
N MET A 262 -18.10 -22.27 -5.97
CA MET A 262 -16.86 -22.52 -6.71
C MET A 262 -16.86 -21.64 -7.96
N CYS A 263 -15.95 -20.66 -7.98
CA CYS A 263 -15.91 -19.63 -9.01
C CYS A 263 -14.60 -19.70 -9.81
N SER A 264 -14.71 -19.53 -11.12
CA SER A 264 -13.55 -19.35 -11.98
C SER A 264 -13.83 -18.49 -13.19
N ILE A 265 -12.77 -17.84 -13.67
CA ILE A 265 -12.77 -16.96 -14.83
C ILE A 265 -11.99 -17.61 -15.95
N ILE A 266 -12.55 -17.59 -17.17
CA ILE A 266 -11.86 -17.98 -18.39
C ILE A 266 -11.61 -16.70 -19.19
N ALA A 267 -10.34 -16.44 -19.46
CA ALA A 267 -9.90 -15.22 -20.12
C ALA A 267 -8.77 -15.48 -21.10
N GLN A 268 -8.36 -14.43 -21.82
CA GLN A 268 -7.12 -14.39 -22.58
C GLN A 268 -6.39 -13.09 -22.28
N VAL A 269 -5.06 -13.11 -22.34
CA VAL A 269 -4.24 -11.94 -22.09
C VAL A 269 -3.39 -11.62 -23.32
N ASP A 270 -3.42 -10.36 -23.76
CA ASP A 270 -2.57 -9.85 -24.84
C ASP A 270 -1.96 -8.51 -24.49
N LYS A 271 -0.63 -8.41 -24.52
CA LYS A 271 0.11 -7.16 -24.26
C LYS A 271 -0.37 -6.40 -23.01
N GLY A 272 -0.68 -7.14 -21.95
CA GLY A 272 -1.18 -6.58 -20.69
C GLY A 272 -2.66 -6.19 -20.68
N LYS A 273 -3.43 -6.50 -21.73
CA LYS A 273 -4.90 -6.41 -21.75
C LYS A 273 -5.53 -7.76 -21.46
N VAL A 274 -6.61 -7.75 -20.69
CA VAL A 274 -7.34 -8.95 -20.23
C VAL A 274 -8.71 -8.99 -20.88
N TYR A 275 -9.03 -10.11 -21.52
CA TYR A 275 -10.28 -10.36 -22.22
C TYR A 275 -11.00 -11.51 -21.51
N VAL A 276 -12.03 -11.23 -20.72
CA VAL A 276 -12.80 -12.25 -20.01
C VAL A 276 -13.87 -12.80 -20.95
N VAL A 277 -13.65 -14.02 -21.43
CA VAL A 277 -14.50 -14.66 -22.46
C VAL A 277 -15.61 -15.51 -21.86
N ASP A 278 -15.47 -15.98 -20.62
CA ASP A 278 -16.45 -16.82 -19.94
C ASP A 278 -16.21 -16.88 -18.42
N GLU A 279 -17.21 -17.38 -17.70
CA GLU A 279 -17.12 -17.65 -16.26
C GLU A 279 -17.77 -19.00 -15.91
N ILE A 280 -17.31 -19.63 -14.83
CA ILE A 280 -17.93 -20.83 -14.25
C ILE A 280 -18.23 -20.54 -12.78
N CYS A 281 -19.52 -20.51 -12.42
CA CYS A 281 -20.01 -20.39 -11.05
C CYS A 281 -20.84 -21.64 -10.72
N LEU A 282 -20.37 -22.46 -9.79
CA LEU A 282 -21.04 -23.70 -9.37
C LEU A 282 -21.33 -23.67 -7.87
N HIS A 283 -22.54 -24.03 -7.48
CA HIS A 283 -22.94 -24.10 -6.06
C HIS A 283 -22.58 -25.47 -5.48
N ARG A 284 -22.00 -25.48 -4.27
CA ARG A 284 -21.58 -26.70 -3.56
C ARG A 284 -20.81 -27.68 -4.45
N ALA A 285 -19.79 -27.19 -5.12
CA ALA A 285 -19.05 -27.93 -6.13
C ALA A 285 -17.60 -28.15 -5.71
N SER A 286 -17.01 -29.23 -6.22
CA SER A 286 -15.59 -29.52 -6.05
C SER A 286 -14.77 -28.96 -7.22
N THR A 287 -13.45 -28.91 -7.03
CA THR A 287 -12.49 -28.60 -8.10
C THR A 287 -12.65 -29.53 -9.31
N ARG A 288 -13.03 -30.80 -9.10
CA ARG A 288 -13.31 -31.74 -10.19
C ARG A 288 -14.54 -31.34 -11.00
N ASP A 289 -15.60 -30.85 -10.35
CA ASP A 289 -16.81 -30.40 -11.03
C ASP A 289 -16.53 -29.18 -11.91
N ALA A 290 -15.68 -28.26 -11.43
CA ALA A 290 -15.21 -27.14 -12.24
C ALA A 290 -14.43 -27.61 -13.49
N CYS A 291 -13.60 -28.65 -13.37
CA CYS A 291 -12.89 -29.24 -14.52
C CYS A 291 -13.85 -29.88 -15.53
N VAL A 292 -14.87 -30.60 -15.04
CA VAL A 292 -15.91 -31.21 -15.89
C VAL A 292 -16.65 -30.13 -16.68
N GLU A 293 -17.09 -29.07 -16.01
CA GLU A 293 -17.80 -27.96 -16.66
C GLU A 293 -16.88 -27.20 -17.64
N PHE A 294 -15.60 -27.04 -17.32
CA PHE A 294 -14.62 -26.46 -18.24
C PHE A 294 -14.48 -27.30 -19.52
N LEU A 295 -14.22 -28.60 -19.42
CA LEU A 295 -14.05 -29.47 -20.59
C LEU A 295 -15.35 -29.63 -21.41
N LYS A 296 -16.51 -29.53 -20.76
CA LYS A 296 -17.80 -29.52 -21.45
C LYS A 296 -17.93 -28.30 -22.38
N ARG A 297 -17.43 -27.14 -21.96
CA ARG A 297 -17.48 -25.89 -22.75
C ARG A 297 -16.31 -25.78 -23.73
N TYR A 298 -15.12 -26.23 -23.33
CA TYR A 298 -13.87 -26.17 -24.09
C TYR A 298 -13.28 -27.57 -24.22
N PRO A 299 -13.86 -28.46 -25.06
CA PRO A 299 -13.39 -29.84 -25.19
C PRO A 299 -12.00 -29.92 -25.81
N LYS A 300 -11.63 -28.96 -26.65
CA LYS A 300 -10.31 -28.83 -27.29
C LYS A 300 -9.90 -27.37 -27.41
N HIS A 301 -8.65 -27.07 -27.09
CA HIS A 301 -8.03 -25.77 -27.31
C HIS A 301 -6.53 -25.94 -27.55
N GLN A 302 -6.11 -25.87 -28.81
CA GLN A 302 -4.76 -26.26 -29.22
C GLN A 302 -3.62 -25.46 -28.54
N PRO A 303 -3.75 -24.14 -28.31
CA PRO A 303 -2.73 -23.38 -27.57
C PRO A 303 -2.58 -23.76 -26.10
N GLY A 304 -3.48 -24.60 -25.56
CA GLY A 304 -3.45 -25.05 -24.16
C GLY A 304 -4.08 -24.07 -23.17
N VAL A 305 -3.95 -24.42 -21.88
CA VAL A 305 -4.57 -23.70 -20.77
C VAL A 305 -3.51 -23.32 -19.74
N LEU A 306 -3.45 -22.03 -19.42
CA LEU A 306 -2.66 -21.47 -18.32
C LEU A 306 -3.55 -21.41 -17.08
N VAL A 307 -3.16 -22.08 -15.99
CA VAL A 307 -3.97 -22.17 -14.77
C VAL A 307 -3.46 -21.19 -13.72
N TYR A 308 -4.35 -20.37 -13.18
CA TYR A 308 -4.11 -19.37 -12.14
C TYR A 308 -5.08 -19.59 -10.97
N GLY A 309 -4.84 -18.93 -9.84
CA GLY A 309 -5.78 -18.93 -8.74
C GLY A 309 -5.13 -18.66 -7.39
N ASP A 310 -5.89 -18.93 -6.34
CA ASP A 310 -5.44 -18.82 -4.94
C ASP A 310 -4.22 -19.72 -4.69
N ALA A 311 -3.15 -19.16 -4.13
CA ALA A 311 -1.92 -19.90 -3.79
C ALA A 311 -2.16 -21.00 -2.75
N SER A 312 -3.15 -20.81 -1.86
CA SER A 312 -3.54 -21.76 -0.81
C SER A 312 -4.08 -23.07 -1.37
N GLY A 313 -4.58 -23.08 -2.61
CA GLY A 313 -4.98 -24.31 -3.31
C GLY A 313 -3.82 -25.27 -3.61
N SER A 314 -2.57 -24.85 -3.34
CA SER A 314 -1.38 -25.70 -3.44
C SER A 314 -1.09 -26.52 -2.17
N ALA A 315 -1.67 -26.13 -1.03
CA ALA A 315 -1.51 -26.87 0.21
C ALA A 315 -2.30 -28.19 0.15
N SER A 316 -1.70 -29.28 0.63
CA SER A 316 -2.44 -30.53 0.84
C SER A 316 -3.56 -30.28 1.84
N GLN A 317 -4.80 -30.53 1.42
CA GLN A 317 -5.93 -30.47 2.35
C GLN A 317 -5.87 -31.69 3.29
N SER A 318 -6.44 -31.56 4.49
CA SER A 318 -6.50 -32.63 5.49
C SER A 318 -7.23 -33.91 5.00
N THR A 319 -7.84 -33.86 3.82
CA THR A 319 -8.58 -34.93 3.15
C THR A 319 -7.91 -35.49 1.88
N GLY A 320 -6.73 -34.98 1.43
CA GLY A 320 -6.07 -35.52 0.22
C GLY A 320 -5.15 -34.56 -0.56
N TYR A 321 -5.15 -34.72 -1.88
CA TYR A 321 -4.37 -33.94 -2.86
C TYR A 321 -4.74 -32.45 -2.86
N SER A 322 -3.82 -31.60 -3.34
CA SER A 322 -4.10 -30.18 -3.52
C SER A 322 -5.04 -29.93 -4.72
N ASP A 323 -5.76 -28.82 -4.74
CA ASP A 323 -6.72 -28.51 -5.81
C ASP A 323 -6.05 -28.45 -7.19
N TYR A 324 -4.83 -27.92 -7.26
CA TYR A 324 -4.05 -27.91 -8.50
C TYR A 324 -3.59 -29.31 -8.95
N GLN A 325 -3.32 -30.22 -8.02
CA GLN A 325 -3.04 -31.63 -8.35
C GLN A 325 -4.29 -32.29 -8.94
N VAL A 326 -5.47 -32.04 -8.36
CA VAL A 326 -6.75 -32.53 -8.88
C VAL A 326 -6.99 -32.05 -10.31
N ILE A 327 -6.76 -30.76 -10.59
CA ILE A 327 -6.88 -30.19 -11.95
C ILE A 327 -5.94 -30.92 -12.92
N LYS A 328 -4.66 -31.05 -12.54
CA LYS A 328 -3.64 -31.67 -13.38
C LYS A 328 -3.99 -33.11 -13.74
N GLU A 329 -4.26 -33.94 -12.74
CA GLU A 329 -4.60 -35.36 -12.94
C GLU A 329 -5.89 -35.53 -13.76
N PHE A 330 -6.88 -34.66 -13.54
CA PHE A 330 -8.12 -34.69 -14.29
C PHE A 330 -7.90 -34.41 -15.78
N PHE A 331 -7.12 -33.38 -16.13
CA PHE A 331 -6.84 -33.07 -17.53
C PHE A 331 -5.95 -34.12 -18.20
N GLU A 332 -4.92 -34.63 -17.51
CA GLU A 332 -4.08 -35.73 -18.02
C GLU A 332 -4.90 -36.99 -18.36
N THR A 333 -5.99 -37.23 -17.64
CA THR A 333 -6.87 -38.39 -17.85
C THR A 333 -7.96 -38.14 -18.91
N ASN A 334 -8.46 -36.90 -19.04
CA ASN A 334 -9.70 -36.62 -19.78
C ASN A 334 -9.51 -35.67 -20.98
N SER A 335 -8.30 -35.17 -21.25
CA SER A 335 -8.04 -34.20 -22.32
C SER A 335 -6.63 -34.32 -22.90
N GLU A 336 -6.49 -33.94 -24.17
CA GLU A 336 -5.19 -33.78 -24.85
C GLU A 336 -4.63 -32.36 -24.71
N MET A 337 -5.36 -31.45 -24.04
CA MET A 337 -4.91 -30.07 -23.86
C MET A 337 -3.70 -29.98 -22.93
N VAL A 338 -2.70 -29.20 -23.34
CA VAL A 338 -1.54 -28.91 -22.50
C VAL A 338 -1.95 -27.94 -21.39
N LEU A 339 -1.81 -28.37 -20.15
CA LEU A 339 -1.97 -27.51 -18.98
C LEU A 339 -0.63 -26.98 -18.48
N SER A 340 -0.57 -25.69 -18.19
CA SER A 340 0.60 -25.04 -17.60
C SER A 340 0.17 -24.24 -16.35
N PRO A 341 0.50 -24.69 -15.13
CA PRO A 341 0.20 -23.95 -13.92
C PRO A 341 1.10 -22.70 -13.83
N ASN A 342 0.49 -21.57 -13.48
CA ASN A 342 1.15 -20.29 -13.23
C ASN A 342 0.68 -19.72 -11.88
N ILE A 343 1.06 -20.44 -10.82
CA ILE A 343 0.58 -20.22 -9.46
C ILE A 343 1.62 -19.39 -8.70
N LEU A 344 1.15 -18.37 -7.99
CA LEU A 344 2.00 -17.55 -7.14
C LEU A 344 2.48 -18.33 -5.92
N GLN A 345 3.69 -18.00 -5.43
CA GLN A 345 4.22 -18.57 -4.19
C GLN A 345 3.39 -18.20 -2.96
N ALA A 346 2.78 -17.01 -2.97
CA ALA A 346 1.93 -16.51 -1.90
C ALA A 346 0.85 -15.59 -2.48
N ASN A 347 -0.29 -15.52 -1.79
CA ASN A 347 -1.38 -14.62 -2.18
C ASN A 347 -0.97 -13.15 -1.99
N PRO A 348 -1.34 -12.28 -2.93
CA PRO A 348 -1.15 -10.85 -2.76
C PRO A 348 -2.03 -10.30 -1.64
N LYS A 349 -1.61 -9.19 -1.03
CA LYS A 349 -2.46 -8.46 -0.10
C LYS A 349 -3.72 -7.98 -0.83
N VAL A 350 -4.89 -8.21 -0.23
CA VAL A 350 -6.20 -7.90 -0.84
C VAL A 350 -6.26 -6.47 -1.38
N ARG A 351 -5.79 -5.49 -0.61
CA ARG A 351 -5.78 -4.07 -1.01
C ARG A 351 -4.93 -3.82 -2.26
N GLU A 352 -3.74 -4.41 -2.34
CA GLU A 352 -2.85 -4.25 -3.49
C GLU A 352 -3.46 -4.88 -4.75
N ARG A 353 -4.07 -6.05 -4.62
CA ARG A 353 -4.80 -6.71 -5.71
C ARG A 353 -5.99 -5.88 -6.19
N VAL A 354 -6.81 -5.37 -5.29
CA VAL A 354 -7.94 -4.49 -5.62
C VAL A 354 -7.48 -3.23 -6.34
N ASN A 355 -6.41 -2.58 -5.87
CA ASN A 355 -5.86 -1.40 -6.52
C ASN A 355 -5.39 -1.71 -7.95
N LEU A 356 -4.68 -2.84 -8.15
CA LEU A 356 -4.25 -3.25 -9.48
C LEU A 356 -5.43 -3.58 -10.39
N THR A 357 -6.48 -4.23 -9.87
CA THR A 357 -7.72 -4.47 -10.62
C THR A 357 -8.41 -3.17 -11.03
N ASN A 358 -8.59 -2.21 -10.12
CA ASN A 358 -9.16 -0.90 -10.46
C ASN A 358 -8.33 -0.18 -11.51
N ARG A 359 -6.99 -0.21 -11.40
CA ARG A 359 -6.11 0.37 -12.41
C ARG A 359 -6.29 -0.29 -13.78
N GLN A 360 -6.41 -1.62 -13.82
CA GLN A 360 -6.59 -2.36 -15.07
C GLN A 360 -7.96 -2.07 -15.71
N LEU A 361 -8.99 -1.88 -14.89
CA LEU A 361 -10.30 -1.40 -15.34
C LEU A 361 -10.14 0.02 -15.91
N LYS A 362 -9.58 0.96 -15.15
CA LYS A 362 -9.34 2.33 -15.61
C LYS A 362 -8.20 2.99 -14.83
N ASN A 363 -7.15 3.40 -15.53
CA ASN A 363 -6.09 4.21 -14.92
C ASN A 363 -6.49 5.70 -14.87
N ALA A 364 -5.69 6.54 -14.20
CA ALA A 364 -5.94 7.97 -14.10
C ALA A 364 -5.72 8.76 -15.42
N LEU A 365 -5.29 8.09 -16.50
CA LEU A 365 -5.33 8.63 -17.87
C LEU A 365 -6.65 8.32 -18.59
N GLY A 366 -7.53 7.51 -17.99
CA GLY A 366 -8.79 7.08 -18.58
C GLY A 366 -8.66 5.87 -19.52
N GLU A 367 -7.50 5.20 -19.54
CA GLU A 367 -7.27 4.02 -20.37
C GLU A 367 -7.78 2.76 -19.65
N SER A 368 -8.40 1.86 -20.41
CA SER A 368 -8.85 0.55 -19.92
C SER A 368 -8.06 -0.58 -20.58
N GLY A 369 -7.71 -1.57 -19.78
CA GLY A 369 -7.07 -2.80 -20.22
C GLY A 369 -7.92 -4.03 -19.94
N VAL A 370 -9.23 -3.89 -19.70
CA VAL A 370 -10.16 -5.01 -19.48
C VAL A 370 -11.32 -4.93 -20.48
N LEU A 371 -11.68 -6.07 -21.04
CA LEU A 371 -12.95 -6.26 -21.74
C LEU A 371 -13.59 -7.56 -21.27
N ILE A 372 -14.89 -7.54 -20.97
CA ILE A 372 -15.63 -8.66 -20.38
C ILE A 372 -16.83 -8.97 -21.26
N ASN A 373 -17.04 -10.26 -21.58
CA ASN A 373 -18.24 -10.69 -22.26
C ASN A 373 -19.45 -10.52 -21.34
N GLU A 374 -20.53 -9.90 -21.82
CA GLU A 374 -21.76 -9.65 -21.07
C GLU A 374 -22.40 -10.90 -20.44
N LYS A 375 -22.10 -12.09 -20.96
CA LYS A 375 -22.56 -13.35 -20.36
C LYS A 375 -21.90 -13.68 -19.00
N CYS A 376 -20.83 -12.98 -18.62
CA CYS A 376 -20.13 -13.18 -17.36
C CYS A 376 -20.87 -12.44 -16.22
N VAL A 377 -22.11 -12.88 -15.97
CA VAL A 377 -23.08 -12.20 -15.11
C VAL A 377 -22.59 -12.11 -13.66
N GLU A 378 -21.99 -13.17 -13.12
CA GLU A 378 -21.53 -13.21 -11.73
C GLU A 378 -20.32 -12.33 -11.50
N LEU A 379 -19.36 -12.29 -12.44
CA LEU A 379 -18.25 -11.33 -12.38
C LEU A 379 -18.77 -9.89 -12.43
N ILE A 380 -19.73 -9.59 -13.32
CA ILE A 380 -20.30 -8.25 -13.44
C ILE A 380 -20.98 -7.85 -12.12
N GLN A 381 -21.78 -8.73 -11.54
CA GLN A 381 -22.42 -8.47 -10.25
C GLN A 381 -21.40 -8.25 -9.12
N ASP A 382 -20.31 -9.02 -9.09
CA ASP A 382 -19.21 -8.82 -8.15
C ASP A 382 -18.59 -7.42 -8.30
N LEU A 383 -18.23 -7.03 -9.53
CA LEU A 383 -17.61 -5.73 -9.81
C LEU A 383 -18.55 -4.56 -9.44
N GLU A 384 -19.86 -4.74 -9.51
CA GLU A 384 -20.83 -3.70 -9.16
C GLU A 384 -21.16 -3.64 -7.66
N GLN A 385 -21.21 -4.77 -6.99
CA GLN A 385 -21.86 -4.88 -5.68
C GLN A 385 -20.89 -5.09 -4.52
N VAL A 386 -19.68 -5.61 -4.77
CA VAL A 386 -18.69 -5.82 -3.72
C VAL A 386 -18.35 -4.48 -3.09
N SER A 387 -18.53 -4.38 -1.77
CA SER A 387 -18.38 -3.13 -1.04
C SER A 387 -17.42 -3.21 0.12
N PHE A 388 -16.82 -2.07 0.49
CA PHE A 388 -16.10 -1.95 1.75
C PHE A 388 -17.08 -1.92 2.93
N LYS A 389 -16.67 -2.48 4.08
CA LYS A 389 -17.31 -2.25 5.37
C LYS A 389 -17.21 -0.77 5.71
N ALA A 390 -18.28 -0.25 6.29
CA ALA A 390 -18.28 1.11 6.79
C ALA A 390 -17.10 1.32 7.75
N GLU A 391 -16.38 2.43 7.57
CA GLU A 391 -15.35 2.93 8.49
C GLU A 391 -14.05 2.11 8.61
N THR A 392 -13.96 0.88 8.10
CA THR A 392 -12.74 0.06 8.21
C THR A 392 -11.91 -0.02 6.93
N GLY A 393 -12.53 0.20 5.77
CA GLY A 393 -11.87 0.05 4.46
C GLY A 393 -11.53 -1.41 4.11
N GLU A 394 -12.05 -2.37 4.87
CA GLU A 394 -11.99 -3.80 4.54
C GLU A 394 -13.14 -4.17 3.62
N ILE A 395 -12.98 -5.20 2.77
CA ILE A 395 -14.11 -5.72 1.97
C ILE A 395 -15.15 -6.33 2.92
N ASP A 396 -16.41 -5.99 2.73
CA ASP A 396 -17.54 -6.54 3.47
C ASP A 396 -17.95 -7.91 2.91
N LYS A 397 -17.15 -8.92 3.25
CA LYS A 397 -17.42 -10.33 2.89
C LYS A 397 -18.69 -10.90 3.55
N ASN A 398 -19.29 -10.19 4.52
CA ASN A 398 -20.47 -10.67 5.23
C ASN A 398 -21.79 -10.16 4.63
N ARG A 399 -21.73 -9.15 3.77
CA ARG A 399 -22.92 -8.51 3.17
C ARG A 399 -23.69 -9.45 2.25
N ASP A 400 -22.97 -10.14 1.38
CA ASP A 400 -23.51 -11.14 0.47
C ASP A 400 -22.48 -12.25 0.27
N ARG A 401 -22.85 -13.47 0.65
CA ARG A 401 -21.97 -14.66 0.58
C ARG A 401 -21.76 -15.15 -0.85
N MET A 402 -22.54 -14.66 -1.82
CA MET A 402 -22.33 -14.97 -3.23
C MET A 402 -21.31 -14.05 -3.89
N ARG A 403 -20.90 -12.97 -3.22
CA ARG A 403 -20.00 -11.96 -3.77
C ARG A 403 -18.55 -12.22 -3.35
N THR A 404 -17.63 -11.52 -3.99
CA THR A 404 -16.16 -11.54 -3.77
C THR A 404 -15.43 -12.67 -4.49
N HIS A 405 -16.07 -13.80 -4.75
CA HIS A 405 -15.44 -14.99 -5.32
C HIS A 405 -14.98 -14.81 -6.77
N MET A 406 -15.85 -14.27 -7.64
CA MET A 406 -15.50 -14.02 -9.03
C MET A 406 -14.45 -12.92 -9.15
N SER A 407 -14.59 -11.86 -8.34
CA SER A 407 -13.61 -10.78 -8.30
C SER A 407 -12.27 -11.20 -7.68
N ASP A 408 -12.25 -12.21 -6.81
CA ASP A 408 -11.04 -12.82 -6.27
C ASP A 408 -10.31 -13.63 -7.35
N ALA A 409 -11.02 -14.54 -8.03
CA ALA A 409 -10.50 -15.28 -9.18
C ALA A 409 -9.98 -14.34 -10.30
N PHE A 410 -10.74 -13.30 -10.63
CA PHE A 410 -10.32 -12.27 -11.60
C PHE A 410 -9.08 -11.50 -11.14
N GLY A 411 -9.06 -11.10 -9.87
CA GLY A 411 -7.93 -10.37 -9.29
C GLY A 411 -6.65 -11.19 -9.27
N TYR A 412 -6.71 -12.51 -9.04
CA TYR A 412 -5.53 -13.38 -9.11
C TYR A 412 -4.94 -13.40 -10.53
N LEU A 413 -5.79 -13.48 -11.56
CA LEU A 413 -5.35 -13.41 -12.95
C LEU A 413 -4.68 -12.07 -13.27
N ILE A 414 -5.34 -10.96 -12.91
CA ILE A 414 -4.78 -9.61 -13.11
C ILE A 414 -3.44 -9.50 -12.40
N TRP A 415 -3.36 -9.95 -11.14
CA TRP A 415 -2.13 -9.90 -10.38
C TRP A 415 -1.01 -10.71 -11.01
N ALA A 416 -1.28 -11.88 -11.58
CA ALA A 416 -0.24 -12.69 -12.21
C ALA A 416 0.22 -12.14 -13.57
N THR A 417 -0.61 -11.34 -14.26
CA THR A 417 -0.39 -11.00 -15.68
C THR A 417 -0.15 -9.53 -15.95
N CYS A 418 -0.57 -8.64 -15.05
CA CYS A 418 -0.62 -7.19 -15.26
C CYS A 418 0.25 -6.38 -14.30
N GLN A 419 1.14 -7.02 -13.52
CA GLN A 419 2.06 -6.27 -12.66
C GLN A 419 2.97 -5.36 -13.51
N PRO A 420 3.29 -4.15 -13.03
CA PRO A 420 4.34 -3.37 -13.63
C PRO A 420 5.65 -4.16 -13.55
N LYS A 421 6.21 -4.54 -14.70
CA LYS A 421 7.57 -5.08 -14.72
C LYS A 421 8.51 -3.97 -14.25
N PRO A 422 9.41 -4.22 -13.29
CA PRO A 422 10.39 -3.21 -12.91
C PRO A 422 11.23 -2.88 -14.15
N GLN A 423 11.14 -1.62 -14.61
CA GLN A 423 12.10 -1.09 -15.58
C GLN A 423 13.43 -0.94 -14.87
N ILE A 424 14.27 -1.99 -14.92
CA ILE A 424 15.66 -1.90 -14.50
C ILE A 424 16.36 -0.98 -15.50
N THR A 425 16.43 0.31 -15.16
CA THR A 425 17.24 1.27 -15.93
C THR A 425 18.63 1.20 -15.35
N ILE A 426 19.54 0.49 -16.02
CA ILE A 426 20.96 0.50 -15.67
C ILE A 426 21.46 1.91 -16.01
N GLY A 427 21.81 2.69 -14.99
CA GLY A 427 22.44 4.00 -15.17
C GLY A 427 23.77 3.86 -15.93
N PRO A 428 24.26 4.93 -16.57
CA PRO A 428 25.50 4.88 -17.35
C PRO A 428 26.65 4.40 -16.45
N VAL A 429 27.33 3.35 -16.89
CA VAL A 429 28.57 2.87 -16.29
C VAL A 429 29.59 4.00 -16.44
N LYS A 430 30.04 4.58 -15.34
CA LYS A 430 31.24 5.43 -15.34
C LYS A 430 32.42 4.52 -15.62
N GLU A 431 32.86 4.47 -16.87
CA GLU A 431 34.18 3.97 -17.21
C GLU A 431 35.21 4.97 -16.68
N ASP A 432 35.79 4.66 -15.52
CA ASP A 432 37.04 5.30 -15.07
C ASP A 432 38.18 4.80 -15.99
N LEU A 433 38.34 5.46 -17.14
CA LEU A 433 39.57 5.39 -17.92
C LEU A 433 40.65 6.24 -17.23
N GLY A 434 41.20 5.70 -16.14
CA GLY A 434 42.47 6.12 -15.58
C GLY A 434 43.61 5.68 -16.49
N LEU A 435 43.90 6.47 -17.53
CA LEU A 435 45.15 6.35 -18.28
C LEU A 435 46.29 6.83 -17.37
N CYS A 436 47.11 5.88 -16.90
CA CYS A 436 48.44 6.14 -16.43
C CYS A 436 49.27 6.80 -17.54
N HIS A 437 49.84 7.96 -17.24
CA HIS A 437 51.10 8.42 -17.83
C HIS A 437 51.95 9.10 -16.77
#